data_AF-A0A5R2MVZ6-F1
#
_entry.id   AF-A0A5R2MVZ6-F1
#
_cell.length_a   1.000
_cell.length_b   1.000
_cell.length_c   1.000
_cell.angle_alpha   90.00
_cell.angle_beta   90.00
_cell.angle_gamma   90.00
#
_symmetry.space_group_name_H-M   'P 1'
#
loop_
_entity.id
_entity.type
_entity.pdbx_description
1 polymer ?
#
loop_
_entity_poly.entity_id
_entity_poly.type
_entity_poly.pdbx_seq_one_letter_code
_entity_poly.pdbx_strand_id
1 'polypeptide(L)'
;YLPPLCSGEHVGALAMSEPGAGSDVVSLKLRADKRNDRYVLNGTKMWITNGPDAETLVVYAKTDPERQSRGITAFIVEKAMPGFSVAQKLDKLGMRGSNTGELVFSD
;
A
#
# COMPACT_ATOMS: atom_id res chain seq x y z
N TYR A 1 0.11 3.85 -16.40
CA TYR A 1 -0.54 4.39 -15.18
C TYR A 1 -1.14 5.78 -15.36
N LEU A 2 -0.40 6.81 -15.79
CA LEU A 2 -0.87 8.21 -15.68
C LEU A 2 -2.14 8.57 -16.48
N PRO A 3 -2.30 8.24 -17.78
CA PRO A 3 -3.48 8.71 -18.52
C PRO A 3 -4.83 8.23 -17.93
N PRO A 4 -5.02 6.94 -17.57
CA PRO A 4 -6.22 6.49 -16.86
C PRO A 4 -6.45 7.20 -15.52
N LEU A 5 -5.39 7.40 -14.73
CA LEU A 5 -5.46 8.13 -13.45
C LEU A 5 -5.86 9.60 -13.64
N CYS A 6 -5.34 10.27 -14.68
CA CYS A 6 -5.68 11.67 -14.99
C CYS A 6 -7.11 11.81 -15.53
N SER A 7 -7.62 10.80 -16.25
CA SER A 7 -8.99 10.80 -16.79
C SER A 7 -10.06 10.47 -15.75
N GLY A 8 -9.68 9.84 -14.64
CA GLY A 8 -10.60 9.33 -13.62
C GLY A 8 -11.17 7.94 -13.93
N GLU A 9 -10.76 7.30 -15.02
CA GLU A 9 -11.09 5.90 -15.32
C GLU A 9 -10.53 4.96 -14.25
N HIS A 10 -9.32 5.25 -13.76
CA HIS A 10 -8.70 4.55 -12.63
C HIS A 10 -8.59 5.47 -11.41
N VAL A 11 -8.74 4.88 -10.23
CA VAL A 11 -8.51 5.49 -8.93
C VAL A 11 -7.14 5.08 -8.41
N GLY A 12 -6.40 6.06 -7.91
CA GLY A 12 -5.12 5.86 -7.24
C GLY A 12 -5.24 5.77 -5.72
N ALA A 13 -4.33 5.05 -5.08
CA ALA A 13 -4.13 5.09 -3.63
C ALA A 13 -2.64 5.23 -3.25
N LEU A 14 -2.40 5.79 -2.07
CA LEU A 14 -1.07 5.90 -1.46
C LEU A 14 -1.05 5.07 -0.18
N ALA A 15 -0.21 4.04 -0.13
CA ALA A 15 -0.16 3.08 0.95
C ALA A 15 1.17 3.18 1.74
N MET A 16 1.13 3.94 2.83
CA MET A 16 2.29 4.21 3.68
C MET A 16 2.09 3.74 5.11
N SER A 17 1.00 4.17 5.76
CA SER A 17 0.71 3.91 7.17
C SER A 17 0.41 2.43 7.48
N GLU A 18 0.78 2.03 8.69
CA GLU A 18 0.58 0.69 9.25
C GLU A 18 0.01 0.79 10.66
N PRO A 19 -0.56 -0.30 11.23
CA PRO A 19 -1.09 -0.26 12.60
C PRO A 19 -0.09 0.25 13.65
N GLY A 20 1.20 -0.04 13.47
CA GLY A 20 2.28 0.41 14.35
C GLY A 20 3.12 1.59 13.83
N ALA A 21 2.80 2.14 12.65
CA ALA A 21 3.59 3.20 12.01
C ALA A 21 2.66 4.23 11.34
N GLY A 22 2.32 5.28 12.09
CA GLY A 22 1.50 6.41 11.63
C GLY A 22 2.32 7.70 11.57
N SER A 23 2.64 8.29 12.73
CA SER A 23 3.52 9.46 12.81
C SER A 23 4.98 9.11 12.54
N ASP A 24 5.44 7.98 13.08
CA ASP A 24 6.75 7.41 12.79
C ASP A 24 6.64 6.42 11.61
N VAL A 25 6.51 6.99 10.42
CA VAL A 25 6.42 6.24 9.16
C VAL A 25 7.71 5.47 8.80
N VAL A 26 8.85 5.85 9.37
CA VAL A 26 10.14 5.21 9.06
C VAL A 26 10.23 3.83 9.71
N SER A 27 9.47 3.61 10.78
CA SER A 27 9.32 2.33 11.49
C SER A 27 8.32 1.36 10.85
N LEU A 28 7.85 1.64 9.62
CA LEU A 28 7.04 0.70 8.84
C LEU A 28 7.74 -0.67 8.71
N LYS A 29 6.97 -1.74 8.69
CA LYS A 29 7.43 -3.14 8.73
C LYS A 29 7.12 -3.93 7.47
N LEU A 30 6.18 -3.49 6.64
CA LEU A 30 5.89 -4.18 5.38
C LEU A 30 7.19 -4.33 4.59
N ARG A 31 7.54 -5.58 4.27
CA ARG A 31 8.84 -5.95 3.71
C ARG A 31 8.71 -6.19 2.21
N ALA A 32 9.71 -5.77 1.45
CA ALA A 32 9.86 -6.08 0.03
C ALA A 32 11.17 -6.81 -0.19
N ASP A 33 11.09 -8.12 -0.42
CA ASP A 33 12.25 -8.97 -0.66
C ASP A 33 12.52 -9.14 -2.14
N LYS A 34 13.75 -8.84 -2.58
CA LYS A 34 14.16 -9.08 -3.95
C LYS A 34 14.30 -10.59 -4.20
N ARG A 35 13.57 -11.11 -5.18
CA ARG A 35 13.62 -12.49 -5.64
C ARG A 35 13.88 -12.49 -7.14
N ASN A 36 15.12 -12.71 -7.55
CA ASN A 36 15.57 -12.64 -8.94
C ASN A 36 15.22 -11.27 -9.58
N ASP A 37 14.29 -11.29 -10.53
CA ASP A 37 13.79 -10.18 -11.33
C ASP A 37 12.57 -9.47 -10.74
N ARG A 38 12.04 -9.94 -9.60
CA ARG A 38 10.86 -9.38 -8.94
C ARG A 38 11.09 -9.04 -7.47
N TYR A 39 10.17 -8.28 -6.89
CA TYR A 39 10.05 -8.07 -5.45
C TYR A 39 8.80 -8.78 -4.94
N VAL A 40 8.92 -9.38 -3.77
CA VAL A 40 7.80 -10.00 -3.05
C VAL A 40 7.49 -9.14 -1.83
N LEU A 41 6.27 -8.62 -1.77
CA LEU A 41 5.81 -7.77 -0.68
C LEU A 41 5.04 -8.60 0.33
N ASN A 42 5.39 -8.48 1.61
CA ASN A 42 4.73 -9.20 2.70
C ASN A 42 4.44 -8.27 3.87
N GLY A 43 3.18 -8.25 4.30
CA GLY A 43 2.70 -7.46 5.42
C GLY A 43 1.35 -6.79 5.16
N THR A 44 1.03 -5.79 5.96
CA THR A 44 -0.23 -5.06 5.85
C THR A 44 -0.03 -3.55 5.82
N LYS A 45 -1.00 -2.85 5.24
CA LYS A 45 -1.14 -1.39 5.34
C LYS A 45 -2.51 -1.08 5.92
N MET A 46 -2.58 0.02 6.68
CA MET A 46 -3.78 0.41 7.40
C MET A 46 -4.11 1.86 7.11
N TRP A 47 -5.41 2.19 7.11
CA TRP A 47 -5.92 3.55 6.87
C TRP A 47 -5.72 4.04 5.43
N ILE A 48 -5.76 3.13 4.44
CA ILE A 48 -5.47 3.50 3.06
C ILE A 48 -6.72 4.05 2.37
N THR A 49 -6.74 5.36 2.18
CA THR A 49 -7.76 6.06 1.39
C THR A 49 -7.78 5.51 -0.03
N ASN A 50 -8.99 5.26 -0.53
CA ASN A 50 -9.29 4.58 -1.80
C ASN A 50 -8.77 3.14 -1.90
N GLY A 51 -8.13 2.58 -0.87
CA GLY A 51 -7.53 1.24 -0.91
C GLY A 51 -8.47 0.13 -1.42
N PRO A 52 -9.76 0.10 -1.01
CA PRO A 52 -10.72 -0.88 -1.52
C PRO A 52 -11.02 -0.77 -3.03
N ASP A 53 -10.93 0.44 -3.58
CA ASP A 53 -11.38 0.75 -4.94
C ASP A 53 -10.23 0.89 -5.93
N ALA A 54 -9.05 1.32 -5.49
CA ALA A 54 -7.95 1.71 -6.34
C ALA A 54 -7.41 0.58 -7.24
N GLU A 55 -7.22 0.89 -8.52
CA GLU A 55 -6.58 0.02 -9.51
C GLU A 55 -5.05 0.11 -9.44
N THR A 56 -4.53 1.27 -9.02
CA THR A 56 -3.08 1.54 -8.95
C THR A 56 -2.71 2.12 -7.59
N LEU A 57 -1.81 1.46 -6.88
CA LEU A 57 -1.38 1.83 -5.54
C LEU A 57 0.12 2.14 -5.52
N VAL A 58 0.51 3.26 -4.91
CA VAL A 58 1.91 3.51 -4.54
C VAL A 58 2.12 2.98 -3.13
N VAL A 59 2.89 1.90 -2.99
CA VAL A 59 3.11 1.19 -1.73
C VAL A 59 4.55 1.40 -1.24
N TYR A 60 4.70 1.85 0.00
CA TYR A 60 6.01 1.97 0.65
C TYR A 60 6.35 0.72 1.45
N ALA A 61 7.50 0.13 1.16
CA ALA A 61 7.97 -1.09 1.80
C ALA A 61 9.45 -0.98 2.17
N LYS A 62 9.86 -1.70 3.22
CA LYS A 62 11.25 -1.88 3.63
C LYS A 62 11.92 -2.89 2.73
N THR A 63 12.88 -2.42 1.93
CA THR A 63 13.81 -3.27 1.16
C THR A 63 15.10 -3.53 1.92
N ASP A 64 15.46 -2.64 2.86
CA ASP A 64 16.64 -2.76 3.70
C ASP A 64 16.34 -2.27 5.13
N PRO A 65 16.10 -3.16 6.11
CA PRO A 65 15.77 -2.77 7.47
C PRO A 65 16.83 -1.92 8.17
N GLU A 66 18.11 -2.20 7.92
CA GLU A 66 19.26 -1.59 8.58
C GLU A 66 19.47 -0.13 8.16
N ARG A 67 19.02 0.24 6.96
CA ARG A 67 19.21 1.59 6.40
C ARG A 67 18.14 2.61 6.80
N GLN A 68 17.33 2.30 7.81
CA GLN A 68 16.29 3.20 8.33
C GLN A 68 15.41 3.77 7.19
N SER A 69 15.30 5.10 7.07
CA SER A 69 14.52 5.77 6.02
C SER A 69 15.08 5.56 4.61
N ARG A 70 16.41 5.36 4.48
CA ARG A 70 17.06 5.06 3.20
C ARG A 70 16.85 3.63 2.74
N GLY A 71 16.26 2.80 3.60
CA GLY A 71 15.91 1.41 3.31
C GLY A 71 14.47 1.21 2.86
N ILE A 72 13.74 2.30 2.62
CA ILE A 72 12.35 2.28 2.17
C ILE A 72 12.32 2.54 0.66
N THR A 73 11.58 1.70 -0.05
CA THR A 73 11.37 1.81 -1.50
C THR A 73 9.87 1.96 -1.78
N ALA A 74 9.54 2.79 -2.76
CA ALA A 74 8.18 2.92 -3.27
C ALA A 74 7.97 1.98 -4.46
N PHE A 75 6.85 1.27 -4.45
CA PHE A 75 6.44 0.32 -5.48
C PHE A 75 5.10 0.74 -6.06
N ILE A 76 4.89 0.47 -7.35
CA ILE A 76 3.54 0.47 -7.91
C ILE A 76 3.00 -0.95 -7.80
N VAL A 77 1.83 -1.10 -7.18
CA VAL A 77 1.08 -2.36 -7.09
C VAL A 77 -0.27 -2.18 -7.76
N GLU A 78 -0.66 -3.14 -8.57
CA GLU A 78 -1.98 -3.16 -9.22
C GLU A 78 -2.92 -4.11 -8.49
N LYS A 79 -4.21 -3.77 -8.46
CA LYS A 79 -5.25 -4.55 -7.78
C LYS A 79 -5.31 -6.03 -8.19
N ALA A 80 -4.94 -6.34 -9.43
CA ALA A 80 -4.97 -7.69 -9.98
C ALA A 80 -3.69 -8.51 -9.69
N MET A 81 -2.67 -7.92 -9.05
CA MET A 81 -1.44 -8.64 -8.76
C MET A 81 -1.70 -9.77 -7.74
N PRO A 82 -1.15 -10.99 -7.96
CA PRO A 82 -1.22 -12.07 -6.99
C PRO A 82 -0.68 -11.64 -5.61
N GLY A 83 -1.27 -12.19 -4.55
CA GLY A 83 -0.89 -11.89 -3.17
C GLY A 83 -1.39 -10.55 -2.63
N PHE A 84 -1.93 -9.65 -3.47
CA PHE A 84 -2.60 -8.43 -3.02
C PHE A 84 -4.08 -8.67 -2.71
N SER A 85 -4.55 -8.16 -1.58
CA SER A 85 -5.97 -8.14 -1.25
C SER A 85 -6.34 -6.99 -0.31
N VAL A 86 -7.64 -6.70 -0.24
CA VAL A 86 -8.22 -5.75 0.72
C VAL A 86 -8.87 -6.58 1.82
N ALA A 87 -8.34 -6.51 3.05
CA ALA A 87 -8.89 -7.29 4.16
C ALA A 87 -10.28 -6.78 4.56
N GLN A 88 -10.43 -5.45 4.65
CA GLN A 88 -11.68 -4.83 5.04
C GLN A 88 -11.73 -3.36 4.60
N LYS A 89 -12.95 -2.89 4.33
CA LYS A 89 -13.29 -1.47 4.34
C LYS A 89 -13.63 -1.07 5.78
N LEU A 90 -13.06 0.03 6.24
CA LEU A 90 -13.25 0.52 7.60
C LEU A 90 -14.56 1.29 7.74
N ASP A 91 -15.32 1.00 8.80
CA ASP A 91 -16.46 1.80 9.22
C ASP A 91 -15.97 2.98 10.06
N LYS A 92 -16.24 4.20 9.59
CA LYS A 92 -15.67 5.43 10.14
C LYS A 92 -16.75 6.35 10.71
N LEU A 93 -16.38 7.11 11.74
CA LEU A 93 -17.23 8.15 12.35
C LEU A 93 -17.73 9.17 11.30
N GLY A 94 -16.84 9.62 10.41
CA GLY A 94 -17.11 10.58 9.34
C GLY A 94 -16.36 10.24 8.06
N MET A 95 -16.43 11.10 7.04
CA MET A 95 -15.82 10.84 5.72
C MET A 95 -16.22 9.47 5.14
N ARG A 96 -17.49 9.12 5.31
CA ARG A 96 -18.04 7.80 4.93
C ARG A 96 -18.10 7.57 3.41
N GLY A 97 -18.09 8.65 2.62
CA GLY A 97 -18.02 8.60 1.15
C GLY A 97 -16.61 8.35 0.60
N SER A 98 -15.56 8.51 1.42
CA SER A 98 -14.20 8.13 1.05
C SER A 98 -13.94 6.75 1.61
N ASN A 99 -13.83 5.73 0.76
CA ASN A 99 -13.51 4.39 1.23
C ASN A 99 -12.08 4.35 1.78
N THR A 100 -11.90 3.72 2.93
CA THR A 100 -10.59 3.54 3.56
C THR A 100 -10.49 2.07 3.93
N GLY A 101 -9.35 1.45 3.64
CA GLY A 101 -9.20 0.01 3.83
C GLY A 101 -7.91 -0.38 4.53
N GLU A 102 -7.94 -1.63 5.00
CA GLU A 102 -6.74 -2.41 5.33
C GLU A 102 -6.35 -3.23 4.11
N LEU A 103 -5.07 -3.15 3.73
CA LEU A 103 -4.50 -3.86 2.60
C LEU A 103 -3.58 -4.96 3.10
N VAL A 104 -3.59 -6.09 2.42
CA VAL A 104 -2.77 -7.26 2.73
C VAL A 104 -1.94 -7.63 1.51
N PHE A 105 -0.67 -7.92 1.77
CA PHE A 105 0.30 -8.41 0.81
C PHE A 105 0.84 -9.72 1.39
N SER A 106 0.53 -10.83 0.72
CA SER A 106 0.86 -12.17 1.21
C SER A 106 1.24 -13.06 0.04
N ASP A 107 2.52 -13.39 -0.06
CA ASP A 107 3.11 -14.34 -1.02
C ASP A 107 4.23 -15.15 -0.35
#